data_AF-A0A498HZS3-F1
#
_entry.id   AF-A0A498HZS3-F1
#
_cell.length_a   1.000
_cell.length_b   1.000
_cell.length_c   1.000
_cell.angle_alpha   90.00
_cell.angle_beta   90.00
_cell.angle_gamma   90.00
#
_symmetry.space_group_name_H-M   'P 1'
#
loop_
_entity.id
_entity.type
_entity.pdbx_description
1 polymer ?
#
loop_
_entity_poly.entity_id
_entity_poly.type
_entity_poly.pdbx_seq_one_letter_code
_entity_poly.pdbx_strand_id
1 'polypeptide(L)'
;MRVTDGPDFGANSLLNLPAVKNMSVLTVERHPWQGSNQHGLPYPSYFHPSTWQEMVAWQNRVRGMDRPHLFSFIGGPRKGLEKVAVRDEFIRQCGESTRCMLLKCGSGAGKCHEPSEVLKVMSESQFCLQAPGDSFTRRSTFDSVLAGCIPVFSSPHTAYTQYKWFLPGDVSTYSVYIDEKSDASKRIEEELLKFPNEKVTAMREMLIELIPSLTYAHPNATNLGFGDAVDVALASLAKHIQKIYDK
;
A
#
# COMPACT_ATOMS: atom_id res chain seq x y z
N MET A 1 17.09 -3.58 11.71
CA MET A 1 16.30 -2.62 12.50
C MET A 1 15.60 -3.31 13.68
N ARG A 2 16.23 -4.28 14.36
CA ARG A 2 15.78 -4.92 15.62
C ARG A 2 17.04 -5.50 16.29
N VAL A 3 18.02 -4.65 16.54
CA VAL A 3 19.32 -5.04 17.12
C VAL A 3 19.22 -5.01 18.64
N THR A 4 19.90 -5.94 19.31
CA THR A 4 20.02 -5.94 20.77
C THR A 4 20.81 -4.73 21.25
N ASP A 5 21.78 -4.30 20.44
CA ASP A 5 22.76 -3.26 20.79
C ASP A 5 22.88 -2.30 19.59
N GLY A 6 22.17 -1.18 19.64
CA GLY A 6 22.16 -0.15 18.60
C GLY A 6 21.17 0.98 18.92
N PRO A 7 21.18 2.09 18.17
CA PRO A 7 20.24 3.19 18.39
C PRO A 7 18.79 2.69 18.28
N ASP A 8 17.97 2.97 19.30
CA ASP A 8 16.55 2.60 19.30
C ASP A 8 15.77 3.52 18.35
N PHE A 9 15.43 2.99 17.18
CA PHE A 9 14.57 3.68 16.20
C PHE A 9 13.08 3.37 16.42
N GLY A 10 12.68 3.01 17.65
CA GLY A 10 11.33 2.54 17.99
C GLY A 10 11.11 1.07 17.61
N ALA A 11 12.18 0.32 17.38
CA ALA A 11 12.15 -1.06 16.94
C ALA A 11 12.74 -1.96 18.03
N ASN A 12 11.97 -2.12 19.10
CA ASN A 12 12.36 -2.89 20.27
C ASN A 12 12.64 -4.37 19.91
N SER A 13 13.41 -5.04 20.76
CA SER A 13 13.77 -6.45 20.62
C SER A 13 12.63 -7.42 21.00
N LEU A 14 11.43 -6.90 21.31
CA LEU A 14 10.26 -7.69 21.75
C LEU A 14 9.97 -8.84 20.79
N LEU A 15 9.95 -8.55 19.48
CA LEU A 15 9.66 -9.54 18.44
C LEU A 15 10.78 -10.58 18.25
N ASN A 16 11.95 -10.36 18.86
CA ASN A 16 13.06 -11.30 18.85
C ASN A 16 13.07 -12.23 20.07
N LEU A 17 12.27 -11.95 21.10
CA LEU A 17 12.21 -12.77 22.30
C LEU A 17 11.71 -14.19 21.98
N PRO A 18 12.30 -15.25 22.56
CA PRO A 18 11.91 -16.64 22.29
C PRO A 18 10.41 -16.90 22.49
N ALA A 19 9.81 -16.34 23.55
CA ALA A 19 8.39 -16.49 23.83
C ALA A 19 7.52 -15.87 22.72
N VAL A 20 7.90 -14.70 22.19
CA VAL A 20 7.14 -13.99 21.14
C VAL A 20 7.30 -14.67 19.78
N LYS A 21 8.45 -15.30 19.51
CA LYS A 21 8.64 -16.14 18.30
C LYS A 21 7.70 -17.35 18.25
N ASN A 22 7.17 -17.77 19.41
CA ASN A 22 6.18 -18.85 19.51
C ASN A 22 4.71 -18.35 19.49
N MET A 23 4.49 -17.04 19.31
CA MET A 23 3.15 -16.43 19.20
C MET A 23 2.86 -16.03 17.75
N SER A 24 1.59 -16.00 17.36
CA SER A 24 1.17 -15.29 16.15
C SER A 24 1.16 -13.78 16.42
N VAL A 25 1.87 -13.02 15.58
CA VAL A 25 2.03 -11.56 15.74
C VAL A 25 1.35 -10.85 14.58
N LEU A 26 0.38 -9.99 14.88
CA LEU A 26 -0.20 -9.08 13.89
C LEU A 26 0.61 -7.77 13.90
N THR A 27 1.06 -7.32 12.73
CA THR A 27 1.92 -6.14 12.61
C THR A 27 1.73 -5.46 11.26
N VAL A 28 2.00 -4.16 11.16
CA VAL A 28 1.89 -3.42 9.88
C VAL A 28 3.00 -3.76 8.89
N GLU A 29 4.15 -4.23 9.38
CA GLU A 29 5.28 -4.68 8.56
C GLU A 29 5.90 -5.97 9.12
N ARG A 30 5.77 -7.07 8.37
CA ARG A 30 6.46 -8.33 8.67
C ARG A 30 7.93 -8.24 8.27
N HIS A 31 8.76 -8.95 9.02
CA HIS A 31 10.13 -9.24 8.60
C HIS A 31 10.11 -10.20 7.38
N PRO A 32 10.55 -9.79 6.18
CA PRO A 32 10.37 -10.59 4.97
C PRO A 32 11.00 -11.98 5.01
N TRP A 33 12.11 -12.14 5.75
CA TRP A 33 12.90 -13.37 5.77
C TRP A 33 12.77 -14.20 7.07
N GLN A 34 12.29 -13.59 8.16
CA GLN A 34 12.32 -14.19 9.51
C GLN A 34 11.00 -13.97 10.26
N GLY A 35 9.95 -13.51 9.57
CA GLY A 35 8.63 -13.22 10.13
C GLY A 35 7.62 -14.32 9.83
N SER A 36 7.98 -15.59 9.95
CA SER A 36 7.07 -16.72 9.69
C SER A 36 5.84 -16.70 10.60
N ASN A 37 6.00 -16.22 11.84
CA ASN A 37 4.95 -16.04 12.83
C ASN A 37 4.29 -14.64 12.80
N GLN A 38 4.72 -13.76 11.89
CA GLN A 38 4.19 -12.41 11.74
C GLN A 38 3.16 -12.39 10.61
N HIS A 39 2.11 -11.57 10.73
CA HIS A 39 1.07 -11.39 9.72
C HIS A 39 0.83 -9.89 9.50
N GLY A 40 0.84 -9.47 8.23
CA GLY A 40 0.75 -8.06 7.85
C GLY A 40 -0.69 -7.55 7.93
N LEU A 41 -0.91 -6.48 8.69
CA LEU A 41 -2.14 -5.69 8.69
C LEU A 41 -1.98 -4.45 7.83
N PRO A 42 -3.00 -4.04 7.06
CA PRO A 42 -2.93 -2.81 6.28
C PRO A 42 -2.71 -1.60 7.18
N TYR A 43 -1.96 -0.60 6.70
CA TYR A 43 -1.87 0.68 7.41
C TYR A 43 -3.25 1.37 7.40
N PRO A 44 -3.68 2.01 8.50
CA PRO A 44 -4.81 2.92 8.47
C PRO A 44 -4.58 4.04 7.44
N SER A 45 -5.54 4.23 6.53
CA SER A 45 -5.49 5.19 5.43
C SER A 45 -6.33 6.44 5.75
N TYR A 46 -6.54 7.34 4.79
CA TYR A 46 -7.22 8.61 5.02
C TYR A 46 -8.76 8.56 5.14
N PHE A 47 -9.39 7.39 5.00
CA PHE A 47 -10.84 7.24 5.03
C PHE A 47 -11.25 6.17 6.03
N HIS A 48 -12.18 6.52 6.92
CA HIS A 48 -12.70 5.65 7.97
C HIS A 48 -14.21 5.89 8.10
N PRO A 49 -15.05 5.12 7.38
CA PRO A 49 -16.49 5.35 7.38
C PRO A 49 -17.13 4.90 8.69
N SER A 50 -18.18 5.63 9.08
CA SER A 50 -19.03 5.29 10.22
C SER A 50 -20.26 4.45 9.82
N THR A 51 -20.57 4.41 8.52
CA THR A 51 -21.76 3.74 7.98
C THR A 51 -21.47 3.07 6.64
N TRP A 52 -22.29 2.07 6.28
CA TRP A 52 -22.21 1.43 4.95
C TRP A 52 -22.50 2.41 3.81
N GLN A 53 -23.35 3.42 4.02
CA GLN A 53 -23.68 4.42 3.01
C GLN A 53 -22.47 5.28 2.65
N GLU A 54 -21.65 5.67 3.63
CA GLU A 54 -20.40 6.40 3.38
C GLU A 54 -19.42 5.55 2.56
N MET A 55 -19.31 4.25 2.86
CA MET A 55 -18.49 3.33 2.08
C MET A 55 -18.95 3.26 0.62
N VAL A 56 -20.24 3.01 0.38
CA VAL A 56 -20.80 2.93 -0.97
C VAL A 56 -20.67 4.26 -1.72
N ALA A 57 -20.90 5.38 -1.04
CA ALA A 57 -20.70 6.71 -1.61
C ALA A 57 -19.24 6.92 -2.03
N TRP A 58 -18.29 6.49 -1.21
CA TRP A 58 -16.87 6.55 -1.55
C TRP A 58 -16.51 5.67 -2.74
N GLN A 59 -16.94 4.41 -2.76
CA GLN A 59 -16.70 3.50 -3.89
C GLN A 59 -17.27 4.07 -5.21
N ASN A 60 -18.50 4.60 -5.19
CA ASN A 60 -19.12 5.22 -6.35
C ASN A 60 -18.38 6.48 -6.80
N ARG A 61 -17.91 7.30 -5.86
CA ARG A 61 -17.10 8.48 -6.14
C ARG A 61 -15.79 8.08 -6.84
N VAL A 62 -15.07 7.09 -6.32
CA VAL A 62 -13.79 6.61 -6.87
C VAL A 62 -13.96 6.00 -8.26
N ARG A 63 -15.07 5.30 -8.48
CA ARG A 63 -15.43 4.71 -9.78
C ARG A 63 -15.66 5.77 -10.86
N GLY A 64 -16.28 6.91 -10.49
CA GLY A 64 -16.63 7.99 -11.41
C GLY A 64 -15.56 9.09 -11.58
N MET A 65 -14.41 9.00 -10.92
CA MET A 65 -13.35 10.01 -11.01
C MET A 65 -12.64 9.97 -12.36
N ASP A 66 -12.49 11.15 -12.98
CA ASP A 66 -11.65 11.31 -14.17
C ASP A 66 -10.16 11.20 -13.81
N ARG A 67 -9.38 10.58 -14.70
CA ARG A 67 -7.97 10.24 -14.49
C ARG A 67 -7.11 10.73 -15.65
N PRO A 68 -6.87 12.05 -15.75
CA PRO A 68 -6.12 12.65 -16.85
C PRO A 68 -4.64 12.24 -16.85
N HIS A 69 -4.10 11.82 -15.69
CA HIS A 69 -2.70 11.43 -15.57
C HIS A 69 -2.55 9.92 -15.72
N LEU A 70 -1.58 9.48 -16.53
CA LEU A 70 -1.24 8.07 -16.66
C LEU A 70 -0.72 7.54 -15.32
N PHE A 71 0.20 8.28 -14.70
CA PHE A 71 0.78 7.87 -13.43
C PHE A 71 1.08 9.04 -12.51
N SER A 72 1.34 8.75 -11.25
CA SER A 72 1.81 9.74 -10.31
C SER A 72 2.89 9.20 -9.40
N PHE A 73 3.67 10.12 -8.86
CA PHE A 73 4.56 9.86 -7.75
C PHE A 73 4.39 10.92 -6.66
N ILE A 74 4.28 10.46 -5.42
CA ILE A 74 4.16 11.32 -4.24
C ILE A 74 5.37 11.06 -3.35
N GLY A 75 6.32 11.99 -3.37
CA GLY A 75 7.58 11.82 -2.67
C GLY A 75 8.58 12.93 -2.93
N GLY A 76 9.55 13.10 -2.03
CA GLY A 76 10.73 13.94 -2.27
C GLY A 76 12.05 13.19 -2.19
N PRO A 77 13.16 13.83 -2.56
CA PRO A 77 14.50 13.25 -2.47
C PRO A 77 14.84 12.85 -1.03
N ARG A 78 15.68 11.82 -0.86
CA ARG A 78 16.21 11.41 0.46
C ARG A 78 17.72 11.28 0.39
N LYS A 79 18.40 11.56 1.51
CA LYS A 79 19.84 11.31 1.66
C LYS A 79 20.04 9.94 2.32
N GLY A 80 20.84 9.04 1.72
CA GLY A 80 21.09 7.69 2.25
C GLY A 80 21.29 6.62 1.14
N LEU A 81 21.53 5.37 1.55
CA LEU A 81 21.88 4.16 0.76
C LEU A 81 21.00 3.85 -0.49
N GLU A 82 21.33 2.74 -1.20
CA GLU A 82 20.71 2.18 -2.43
C GLU A 82 19.19 2.39 -2.62
N LYS A 83 18.37 2.37 -1.55
CA LYS A 83 16.92 2.62 -1.62
C LYS A 83 16.54 4.04 -2.07
N VAL A 84 17.51 4.96 -2.09
CA VAL A 84 17.37 6.31 -2.67
C VAL A 84 17.29 6.27 -4.20
N ALA A 85 17.95 5.30 -4.85
CA ALA A 85 18.05 5.26 -6.30
C ALA A 85 16.69 5.10 -7.00
N VAL A 86 15.83 4.19 -6.52
CA VAL A 86 14.48 3.99 -7.08
C VAL A 86 13.63 5.25 -6.94
N ARG A 87 13.73 5.89 -5.78
CA ARG A 87 12.95 7.10 -5.47
C ARG A 87 13.37 8.27 -6.35
N ASP A 88 14.67 8.47 -6.51
CA ASP A 88 15.22 9.52 -7.36
C ASP A 88 14.87 9.27 -8.83
N GLU A 89 14.89 8.00 -9.26
CA GLU A 89 14.50 7.62 -10.61
C GLU A 89 13.00 7.86 -10.87
N PHE A 90 12.12 7.57 -9.90
CA PHE A 90 10.70 7.91 -9.99
C PHE A 90 10.48 9.42 -10.07
N ILE A 91 11.21 10.21 -9.27
CA ILE A 91 11.15 11.68 -9.33
C ILE A 91 11.62 12.20 -10.69
N ARG A 92 12.71 11.63 -11.23
CA ARG A 92 13.30 12.02 -12.51
C ARG A 92 12.35 11.72 -13.66
N GLN A 93 11.94 10.46 -13.84
CA GLN A 93 11.05 10.06 -14.93
C GLN A 93 9.67 10.75 -14.84
N CYS A 94 9.11 10.89 -13.63
CA CYS A 94 7.85 11.60 -13.46
C CYS A 94 7.99 13.11 -13.77
N GLY A 95 9.13 13.72 -13.42
CA GLY A 95 9.40 15.13 -13.72
C GLY A 95 9.65 15.42 -15.21
N GLU A 96 10.11 14.43 -15.97
CA GLU A 96 10.34 14.51 -17.43
C GLU A 96 9.08 14.18 -18.25
N SER A 97 8.09 13.52 -17.64
CA SER A 97 6.85 13.10 -18.30
C SER A 97 5.74 14.14 -18.19
N THR A 98 5.09 14.47 -19.30
CA THR A 98 3.87 15.28 -19.33
C THR A 98 2.62 14.52 -18.88
N ARG A 99 2.73 13.20 -18.72
CA ARG A 99 1.63 12.29 -18.32
C ARG A 99 1.72 11.87 -16.87
N CYS A 100 2.76 12.31 -16.16
CA CYS A 100 2.93 12.07 -14.74
C CYS A 100 2.52 13.28 -13.90
N MET A 101 1.82 13.02 -12.80
CA MET A 101 1.59 14.02 -11.76
C MET A 101 2.57 13.81 -10.60
N LEU A 102 3.50 14.76 -10.42
CA LEU A 102 4.51 14.71 -9.36
C LEU A 102 4.12 15.60 -8.18
N LEU A 103 3.86 15.00 -7.01
CA LEU A 103 3.73 15.73 -5.76
C LEU A 103 5.05 15.64 -4.96
N LYS A 104 5.90 16.67 -5.07
CA LYS A 104 7.18 16.72 -4.37
C LYS A 104 7.00 16.99 -2.87
N CYS A 105 7.46 16.07 -2.04
CA CYS A 105 7.44 16.22 -0.58
C CYS A 105 8.76 16.86 -0.08
N GLY A 106 8.71 18.07 0.49
CA GLY A 106 9.90 18.75 1.04
C GLY A 106 9.90 18.82 2.58
N SER A 107 11.03 19.24 3.17
CA SER A 107 11.10 19.58 4.60
C SER A 107 10.35 20.90 4.85
N GLY A 108 9.15 20.82 5.44
CA GLY A 108 8.28 21.96 5.76
C GLY A 108 6.81 21.53 5.88
N ALA A 109 5.86 22.48 5.84
CA ALA A 109 4.43 22.19 5.65
C ALA A 109 4.18 21.69 4.21
N GLY A 110 4.80 20.56 3.87
CA GLY A 110 4.71 19.96 2.55
C GLY A 110 3.31 19.39 2.33
N LYS A 111 2.77 19.63 1.14
CA LYS A 111 1.46 19.13 0.68
C LYS A 111 1.24 17.62 0.88
N CYS A 112 2.31 16.84 1.01
CA CYS A 112 2.24 15.40 1.29
C CYS A 112 1.73 15.04 2.69
N HIS A 113 1.64 16.01 3.60
CA HIS A 113 0.99 15.83 4.91
C HIS A 113 -0.50 16.16 4.85
N GLU A 114 -0.99 16.75 3.76
CA GLU A 114 -2.37 17.13 3.57
C GLU A 114 -3.14 16.00 2.86
N PRO A 115 -4.14 15.36 3.52
CA PRO A 115 -4.89 14.26 2.92
C PRO A 115 -5.54 14.61 1.59
N SER A 116 -6.08 15.83 1.46
CA SER A 116 -6.76 16.33 0.26
C SER A 116 -5.82 16.38 -0.94
N GLU A 117 -4.61 16.92 -0.78
CA GLU A 117 -3.63 17.02 -1.87
C GLU A 117 -3.15 15.62 -2.30
N VAL A 118 -2.89 14.73 -1.34
CA VAL A 118 -2.45 13.35 -1.63
C VAL A 118 -3.54 12.57 -2.37
N LEU A 119 -4.77 12.56 -1.82
CA LEU A 119 -5.89 11.85 -2.42
C LEU A 119 -6.26 12.42 -3.78
N LYS A 120 -6.18 13.74 -3.97
CA LYS A 120 -6.40 14.36 -5.27
C LYS A 120 -5.47 13.78 -6.33
N VAL A 121 -4.15 13.84 -6.09
CA VAL A 121 -3.15 13.32 -7.04
C VAL A 121 -3.40 11.84 -7.36
N MET A 122 -3.66 11.02 -6.34
CA MET A 122 -3.93 9.60 -6.55
C MET A 122 -5.25 9.37 -7.31
N SER A 123 -6.30 10.12 -7.00
CA SER A 123 -7.61 9.97 -7.64
C SER A 123 -7.64 10.40 -9.10
N GLU A 124 -6.78 11.34 -9.49
CA GLU A 124 -6.63 11.84 -10.87
C GLU A 124 -5.62 11.03 -11.70
N SER A 125 -5.04 9.96 -11.14
CA SER A 125 -4.02 9.12 -11.78
C SER A 125 -4.50 7.69 -12.03
N GLN A 126 -4.06 7.05 -13.12
CA GLN A 126 -4.37 5.63 -13.36
C GLN A 126 -3.47 4.71 -12.53
N PHE A 127 -2.17 5.02 -12.46
CA PHE A 127 -1.16 4.25 -11.73
C PHE A 127 -0.45 5.11 -10.68
N CYS A 128 -0.12 4.53 -9.53
CA CYS A 128 0.57 5.22 -8.44
C CYS A 128 1.87 4.51 -8.10
N LEU A 129 3.01 5.18 -8.31
CA LEU A 129 4.32 4.60 -8.05
C LEU A 129 4.57 4.50 -6.54
N GLN A 130 4.78 3.27 -6.05
CA GLN A 130 4.98 2.96 -4.63
C GLN A 130 6.46 2.61 -4.37
N ALA A 131 7.28 3.65 -4.20
CA ALA A 131 8.68 3.46 -3.85
C ALA A 131 8.82 3.00 -2.38
N PRO A 132 9.72 2.05 -2.10
CA PRO A 132 10.19 1.80 -0.74
C PRO A 132 10.77 3.08 -0.11
N GLY A 133 10.87 3.11 1.21
CA GLY A 133 11.71 4.10 1.89
C GLY A 133 12.57 3.43 2.95
N ASP A 134 12.61 4.00 4.16
CA ASP A 134 13.31 3.42 5.33
C ASP A 134 12.87 1.97 5.60
N SER A 135 11.64 1.63 5.26
CA SER A 135 11.08 0.29 5.34
C SER A 135 10.39 -0.11 4.01
N PHE A 136 10.01 -1.38 3.86
CA PHE A 136 9.41 -1.87 2.61
C PHE A 136 7.97 -1.42 2.44
N THR A 137 7.23 -1.29 3.53
CA THR A 137 5.78 -1.01 3.50
C THR A 137 5.47 0.44 3.77
N ARG A 138 4.31 0.92 3.28
CA ARG A 138 3.90 2.33 3.40
C ARG A 138 2.38 2.46 3.45
N ARG A 139 1.90 3.44 4.20
CA ARG A 139 0.49 3.87 4.15
C ARG A 139 0.04 4.25 2.74
N SER A 140 0.93 4.88 1.95
CA SER A 140 0.65 5.32 0.57
C SER A 140 0.17 4.19 -0.35
N THR A 141 0.54 2.94 -0.06
CA THR A 141 0.02 1.78 -0.78
C THR A 141 -1.50 1.67 -0.60
N PHE A 142 -1.99 1.77 0.63
CA PHE A 142 -3.42 1.70 0.94
C PHE A 142 -4.16 2.98 0.57
N ASP A 143 -3.51 4.15 0.66
CA ASP A 143 -4.06 5.41 0.15
C ASP A 143 -4.30 5.32 -1.38
N SER A 144 -3.44 4.62 -2.13
CA SER A 144 -3.64 4.43 -3.58
C SER A 144 -4.83 3.51 -3.89
N VAL A 145 -5.00 2.43 -3.12
CA VAL A 145 -6.18 1.55 -3.22
C VAL A 145 -7.46 2.35 -2.93
N LEU A 146 -7.45 3.13 -1.85
CA LEU A 146 -8.57 3.97 -1.44
C LEU A 146 -8.96 4.97 -2.54
N ALA A 147 -7.97 5.49 -3.28
CA ALA A 147 -8.18 6.42 -4.39
C ALA A 147 -8.43 5.72 -5.75
N GLY A 148 -8.50 4.39 -5.81
CA GLY A 148 -8.65 3.63 -7.06
C GLY A 148 -7.46 3.77 -8.03
N CYS A 149 -6.31 4.16 -7.52
CA CYS A 149 -5.07 4.32 -8.27
C CYS A 149 -4.26 3.02 -8.19
N ILE A 150 -3.93 2.43 -9.34
CA ILE A 150 -3.32 1.10 -9.39
C ILE A 150 -1.89 1.17 -8.86
N PRO A 151 -1.57 0.51 -7.72
CA PRO A 151 -0.24 0.57 -7.17
C PRO A 151 0.78 -0.10 -8.09
N VAL A 152 1.87 0.59 -8.34
CA VAL A 152 3.04 0.09 -9.06
C VAL A 152 4.15 -0.15 -8.04
N PHE A 153 4.49 -1.41 -7.81
CA PHE A 153 5.49 -1.80 -6.83
C PHE A 153 6.84 -2.04 -7.48
N SER A 154 7.92 -1.61 -6.83
CA SER A 154 9.30 -1.95 -7.23
C SER A 154 9.90 -3.13 -6.46
N SER A 155 9.24 -3.54 -5.38
CA SER A 155 9.66 -4.67 -4.53
C SER A 155 8.46 -5.55 -4.17
N PRO A 156 8.58 -6.89 -4.23
CA PRO A 156 7.52 -7.79 -3.75
C PRO A 156 7.27 -7.64 -2.24
N HIS A 157 8.24 -7.08 -1.51
CA HIS A 157 8.15 -6.86 -0.08
C HIS A 157 7.30 -5.65 0.31
N THR A 158 6.89 -4.82 -0.65
CA THR A 158 5.96 -3.71 -0.39
C THR A 158 4.55 -4.21 -0.07
N ALA A 159 4.11 -5.30 -0.71
CA ALA A 159 2.76 -5.83 -0.53
C ALA A 159 2.66 -7.36 -0.54
N TYR A 160 3.22 -8.03 -1.55
CA TYR A 160 2.95 -9.45 -1.83
C TYR A 160 3.41 -10.39 -0.72
N THR A 161 4.56 -10.10 -0.10
CA THR A 161 5.03 -10.89 1.05
C THR A 161 4.45 -10.44 2.38
N GLN A 162 3.67 -9.36 2.40
CA GLN A 162 3.22 -8.69 3.62
C GLN A 162 1.75 -9.01 3.94
N TYR A 163 0.86 -8.79 2.98
CA TYR A 163 -0.59 -8.65 3.23
C TYR A 163 -1.42 -9.81 2.65
N LYS A 164 -0.93 -11.05 2.78
CA LYS A 164 -1.57 -12.25 2.23
C LYS A 164 -3.00 -12.51 2.70
N TRP A 165 -3.39 -11.99 3.86
CA TRP A 165 -4.76 -12.12 4.38
C TRP A 165 -5.74 -11.14 3.75
N PHE A 166 -5.23 -10.07 3.12
CA PHE A 166 -6.02 -8.96 2.64
C PHE A 166 -6.00 -8.80 1.13
N LEU A 167 -4.90 -9.20 0.47
CA LEU A 167 -4.73 -9.03 -0.97
C LEU A 167 -4.95 -10.34 -1.73
N PRO A 168 -5.53 -10.29 -2.94
CA PRO A 168 -5.66 -11.46 -3.80
C PRO A 168 -4.32 -12.15 -4.09
N GLY A 169 -4.34 -13.47 -4.26
CA GLY A 169 -3.14 -14.24 -4.59
C GLY A 169 -2.59 -13.94 -5.99
N ASP A 170 -3.47 -13.63 -6.95
CA ASP A 170 -3.07 -13.17 -8.28
C ASP A 170 -2.80 -11.66 -8.24
N VAL A 171 -1.53 -11.31 -8.09
CA VAL A 171 -1.07 -9.91 -7.96
C VAL A 171 -1.37 -9.07 -9.19
N SER A 172 -1.54 -9.68 -10.36
CA SER A 172 -1.83 -8.99 -11.63
C SER A 172 -3.26 -8.45 -11.70
N THR A 173 -4.13 -8.84 -10.75
CA THR A 173 -5.52 -8.38 -10.68
C THR A 173 -5.65 -7.00 -10.05
N TYR A 174 -4.66 -6.52 -9.30
CA TYR A 174 -4.78 -5.27 -8.54
C TYR A 174 -3.55 -4.38 -8.59
N SER A 175 -2.43 -4.84 -9.18
CA SER A 175 -1.17 -4.10 -9.15
C SER A 175 -0.30 -4.35 -10.37
N VAL A 176 0.67 -3.46 -10.55
CA VAL A 176 1.78 -3.64 -11.51
C VAL A 176 3.07 -3.83 -10.72
N TYR A 177 3.92 -4.74 -11.18
CA TYR A 177 5.25 -4.94 -10.63
C TYR A 177 6.32 -4.58 -11.67
N ILE A 178 7.22 -3.68 -11.31
CA ILE A 178 8.40 -3.33 -12.13
C ILE A 178 9.63 -3.57 -11.26
N ASP A 179 10.41 -4.61 -11.57
CA ASP A 179 11.64 -4.90 -10.84
C ASP A 179 12.61 -3.72 -10.97
N GLU A 180 12.99 -3.13 -9.84
CA GLU A 180 13.93 -2.00 -9.76
C GLU A 180 15.26 -2.28 -10.49
N LYS A 181 15.69 -3.55 -10.57
CA LYS A 181 16.94 -3.96 -11.20
C LYS A 181 16.82 -4.24 -12.70
N SER A 182 15.60 -4.26 -13.23
CA SER A 182 15.34 -4.57 -14.64
C SER A 182 15.42 -3.33 -15.53
N ASP A 183 15.59 -3.51 -16.84
CA ASP A 183 15.56 -2.38 -17.78
C ASP A 183 14.19 -1.68 -17.85
N ALA A 184 13.12 -2.35 -17.45
CA ALA A 184 11.78 -1.79 -17.34
C ALA A 184 11.73 -0.62 -16.33
N SER A 185 12.55 -0.66 -15.27
CA SER A 185 12.58 0.41 -14.26
C SER A 185 13.08 1.75 -14.81
N LYS A 186 13.77 1.74 -15.96
CA LYS A 186 14.29 2.94 -16.64
C LYS A 186 13.28 3.60 -17.58
N ARG A 187 12.14 2.94 -17.87
CA ARG A 187 11.13 3.38 -18.86
C ARG A 187 9.71 3.13 -18.36
N ILE A 188 9.40 3.61 -17.15
CA ILE A 188 8.16 3.34 -16.43
C ILE A 188 6.93 3.73 -17.27
N GLU A 189 6.94 4.91 -17.90
CA GLU A 189 5.82 5.35 -18.74
C GLU A 189 5.53 4.35 -19.87
N GLU A 190 6.56 3.88 -20.57
CA GLU A 190 6.42 2.92 -21.66
C GLU A 190 5.86 1.58 -21.17
N GLU A 191 6.29 1.11 -20.00
CA GLU A 191 5.79 -0.12 -19.39
C GLU A 191 4.31 0.00 -19.01
N LEU A 192 3.91 1.13 -18.43
CA LEU A 192 2.52 1.38 -18.04
C LEU A 192 1.60 1.52 -19.26
N LEU A 193 2.11 2.01 -20.39
CA LEU A 193 1.35 2.12 -21.63
C LEU A 193 1.00 0.78 -22.29
N LYS A 194 1.69 -0.30 -21.92
CA LYS A 194 1.41 -1.63 -22.45
C LYS A 194 0.08 -2.20 -21.92
N PHE A 195 -0.47 -1.64 -20.84
CA PHE A 195 -1.71 -2.11 -20.25
C PHE A 195 -2.92 -1.56 -21.03
N PRO A 196 -3.77 -2.42 -21.62
CA PRO A 196 -4.98 -1.96 -22.29
C PRO A 196 -5.97 -1.38 -21.28
N ASN A 197 -6.79 -0.42 -21.72
CA ASN A 197 -7.77 0.26 -20.87
C ASN A 197 -8.73 -0.70 -20.15
N GLU A 198 -9.12 -1.81 -20.79
CA GLU A 198 -9.95 -2.84 -20.18
C GLU A 198 -9.28 -3.46 -18.95
N LYS A 199 -7.99 -3.82 -19.07
CA LYS A 199 -7.21 -4.38 -17.96
C LYS A 199 -7.04 -3.35 -16.85
N VAL A 200 -6.78 -2.09 -17.17
CA VAL A 200 -6.70 -0.98 -16.21
C VAL A 200 -8.02 -0.79 -15.47
N THR A 201 -9.15 -0.86 -16.17
CA THR A 201 -10.49 -0.74 -15.57
C THR A 201 -10.79 -1.91 -14.65
N ALA A 202 -10.52 -3.15 -15.09
CA ALA A 202 -10.69 -4.34 -14.26
C ALA A 202 -9.81 -4.31 -13.00
N MET A 203 -8.55 -3.87 -13.11
CA MET A 203 -7.68 -3.71 -11.94
C MET A 203 -8.23 -2.70 -10.95
N ARG A 204 -8.81 -1.60 -11.45
CA ARG A 204 -9.41 -0.57 -10.59
C ARG A 204 -10.67 -1.05 -9.89
N GLU A 205 -11.54 -1.78 -10.56
CA GLU A 205 -12.73 -2.36 -9.91
C GLU A 205 -12.32 -3.33 -8.80
N MET A 206 -11.30 -4.17 -9.04
CA MET A 206 -10.72 -5.01 -7.98
C MET A 206 -10.25 -4.19 -6.77
N LEU A 207 -9.58 -3.04 -6.98
CA LEU A 207 -9.21 -2.15 -5.87
C LEU A 207 -10.41 -1.61 -5.12
N ILE A 208 -11.44 -1.16 -5.83
CA ILE A 208 -12.66 -0.61 -5.24
C ILE A 208 -13.38 -1.67 -4.40
N GLU A 209 -13.44 -2.92 -4.87
CA GLU A 209 -13.98 -4.06 -4.13
C GLU A 209 -13.18 -4.39 -2.86
N LEU A 210 -11.86 -4.16 -2.86
CA LEU A 210 -11.00 -4.38 -1.69
C LEU A 210 -11.11 -3.28 -0.63
N ILE A 211 -11.59 -2.07 -0.97
CA ILE A 211 -11.63 -0.92 -0.05
C ILE A 211 -12.23 -1.28 1.32
N PRO A 212 -13.38 -1.96 1.44
CA PRO A 212 -13.95 -2.30 2.74
C PRO A 212 -13.02 -3.13 3.61
N SER A 213 -12.47 -4.22 3.05
CA SER A 213 -11.57 -5.14 3.75
C SER A 213 -10.21 -4.55 4.14
N LEU A 214 -9.82 -3.43 3.52
CA LEU A 214 -8.54 -2.73 3.75
C LEU A 214 -8.71 -1.46 4.60
N THR A 215 -9.93 -1.09 4.93
CA THR A 215 -10.28 0.12 5.67
C THR A 215 -10.64 -0.26 7.11
N TYR A 216 -10.26 0.59 8.05
CA TYR A 216 -10.72 0.47 9.44
C TYR A 216 -11.98 1.32 9.62
N ALA A 217 -13.00 0.77 10.25
CA ALA A 217 -14.20 1.52 10.59
C ALA A 217 -13.89 2.67 11.57
N HIS A 218 -14.69 3.74 11.50
CA HIS A 218 -14.64 4.77 12.52
C HIS A 218 -15.02 4.18 13.90
N PRO A 219 -14.37 4.57 15.02
CA PRO A 219 -14.67 4.00 16.35
C PRO A 219 -16.13 4.15 16.80
N ASN A 220 -16.83 5.16 16.29
CA ASN A 220 -18.25 5.42 16.58
C ASN A 220 -19.19 4.79 15.53
N ALA A 221 -18.70 3.86 14.71
CA ALA A 221 -19.54 3.20 13.72
C ALA A 221 -20.63 2.36 14.38
N THR A 222 -21.84 2.44 13.83
CA THR A 222 -23.04 1.78 14.41
C THR A 222 -23.71 0.82 13.44
N ASN A 223 -23.49 0.99 12.14
CA ASN A 223 -24.13 0.18 11.09
C ASN A 223 -23.20 0.02 9.88
N LEU A 224 -22.12 -0.74 10.08
CA LEU A 224 -21.09 -0.88 9.05
C LEU A 224 -21.57 -1.68 7.85
N GLY A 225 -22.35 -2.75 8.01
CA GLY A 225 -22.87 -3.54 6.89
C GLY A 225 -21.78 -4.17 5.98
N PHE A 226 -20.51 -4.06 6.33
CA PHE A 226 -19.34 -4.66 5.67
C PHE A 226 -18.34 -5.11 6.73
N GLY A 227 -17.46 -6.06 6.37
CA GLY A 227 -16.33 -6.46 7.21
C GLY A 227 -15.12 -5.57 6.95
N ASP A 228 -14.58 -4.96 8.00
CA ASP A 228 -13.45 -4.04 7.95
C ASP A 228 -12.10 -4.78 8.10
N ALA A 229 -11.00 -4.04 8.13
CA ALA A 229 -9.66 -4.62 8.28
C ALA A 229 -9.47 -5.43 9.58
N VAL A 230 -10.16 -5.07 10.67
CA VAL A 230 -10.13 -5.82 11.93
C VAL A 230 -10.89 -7.12 11.78
N ASP A 231 -12.07 -7.11 11.16
CA ASP A 231 -12.86 -8.31 10.91
C ASP A 231 -12.08 -9.34 10.08
N VAL A 232 -11.42 -8.89 9.01
CA VAL A 232 -10.57 -9.73 8.16
C VAL A 232 -9.39 -10.30 8.96
N ALA A 233 -8.76 -9.48 9.80
CA ALA A 233 -7.65 -9.93 10.64
C ALA A 233 -8.07 -11.02 11.63
N LEU A 234 -9.18 -10.82 12.34
CA LEU A 234 -9.69 -11.77 13.34
C LEU A 234 -10.17 -13.07 12.68
N ALA A 235 -10.91 -12.98 11.58
CA ALA A 235 -11.36 -14.15 10.83
C ALA A 235 -10.17 -14.96 10.29
N SER A 236 -9.13 -14.28 9.78
CA SER A 236 -7.92 -14.93 9.28
C SER A 236 -7.08 -15.55 10.39
N LEU A 237 -6.97 -14.89 11.54
CA LEU A 237 -6.29 -15.41 12.72
C LEU A 237 -7.00 -16.66 13.25
N ALA A 238 -8.33 -16.64 13.36
CA ALA A 238 -9.11 -17.80 13.78
C ALA A 238 -8.89 -19.00 12.85
N LYS A 239 -8.95 -18.79 11.53
CA LYS A 239 -8.65 -19.83 10.53
C LYS A 239 -7.21 -20.34 10.62
N HIS A 240 -6.25 -19.45 10.90
CA HIS A 240 -4.85 -19.82 11.08
C HIS A 240 -4.67 -20.73 12.31
N ILE A 241 -5.30 -20.37 13.43
CA ILE A 241 -5.25 -21.12 14.68
C ILE A 241 -5.91 -22.50 14.51
N GLN A 242 -7.07 -22.59 13.87
CA GLN A 242 -7.74 -23.87 13.59
C GLN A 242 -6.82 -24.83 12.82
N LYS A 243 -6.14 -24.35 11.77
CA LYS A 243 -5.18 -25.15 11.00
C LYS A 243 -3.96 -25.62 11.80
N ILE A 244 -3.64 -24.97 12.92
CA ILE A 244 -2.58 -25.41 13.83
C ILE A 244 -3.08 -26.52 14.74
N TYR A 245 -4.32 -26.43 15.23
CA TYR A 245 -4.93 -27.43 16.12
C TYR A 245 -5.41 -28.70 15.40
N ASP A 246 -5.78 -28.60 14.13
CA ASP A 246 -6.20 -29.76 13.31
C ASP A 246 -5.02 -30.57 12.73
N LYS A 247 -3.79 -30.23 13.09
CA LYS A 247 -2.55 -30.94 12.74
C LYS A 247 -1.96 -31.64 13.95
#